data_AF-A0A2L0D0P0-F1
#
_entry.id   AF-A0A2L0D0P0-F1
#
_cell.length_a   1.000
_cell.length_b   1.000
_cell.length_c   1.000
_cell.angle_alpha   90.00
_cell.angle_beta   90.00
_cell.angle_gamma   90.00
#
_symmetry.space_group_name_H-M   'P 1'
#
loop_
_entity.id
_entity.type
_entity.pdbx_description
1 polymer ?
#
loop_
_entity_poly.entity_id
_entity_poly.type
_entity_poly.pdbx_seq_one_letter_code
_entity_poly.pdbx_strand_id
1 'polypeptide(L)'
;CYGGTAALFNALAWVESSLWNGRYALVVAADIAVYSKGSARPTGGAGAIAMIVGPNAPLVIDRGVRGFYFKHAYDFYKPDLTSEYPVVDGKLSVQCYLSALDKCYQQYIQQVKTKSGKDIDLNYFDGILFHT
;
A
#
# COMPACT_ATOMS: atom_id res chain seq x y z
N CYS A 1 5.01 6.20 -0.57
CA CYS A 1 4.83 4.79 -0.99
C CYS A 1 3.36 4.31 -1.09
N TYR A 2 2.43 4.74 -0.22
CA TYR A 2 1.03 4.25 -0.24
C TYR A 2 0.14 4.73 -1.41
N GLY A 3 0.54 5.80 -2.13
CA GLY A 3 -0.30 6.44 -3.14
C GLY A 3 -0.77 5.52 -4.27
N GLY A 4 0.06 4.57 -4.72
CA GLY A 4 -0.32 3.58 -5.73
C GLY A 4 -1.45 2.65 -5.25
N THR A 5 -1.37 2.18 -4.00
CA THR A 5 -2.42 1.37 -3.36
C THR A 5 -3.72 2.17 -3.20
N ALA A 6 -3.63 3.44 -2.81
CA ALA A 6 -4.80 4.32 -2.71
C ALA A 6 -5.49 4.49 -4.08
N ALA A 7 -4.72 4.74 -5.14
CA ALA A 7 -5.25 4.84 -6.50
C ALA A 7 -5.88 3.53 -6.98
N LEU A 8 -5.28 2.38 -6.64
CA LEU A 8 -5.86 1.06 -6.93
C LEU A 8 -7.22 0.87 -6.24
N PHE A 9 -7.35 1.24 -4.96
CA PHE A 9 -8.64 1.15 -4.28
C PHE A 9 -9.69 2.11 -4.84
N ASN A 10 -9.30 3.32 -5.23
CA ASN A 10 -10.20 4.25 -5.90
C ASN A 10 -10.68 3.69 -7.26
N ALA A 11 -9.78 3.06 -8.03
CA ALA A 11 -10.13 2.43 -9.29
C ALA A 11 -11.11 1.26 -9.10
N LEU A 12 -10.86 0.39 -8.12
CA LEU A 12 -11.78 -0.70 -7.76
C LEU A 12 -13.15 -0.15 -7.36
N ALA A 13 -13.19 0.86 -6.49
CA ALA A 13 -14.44 1.48 -6.07
C ALA A 13 -15.19 2.12 -7.25
N TRP A 14 -14.48 2.77 -8.18
CA TRP A 14 -15.09 3.34 -9.39
C TRP A 14 -15.67 2.25 -10.29
N VAL A 15 -14.92 1.17 -10.56
CA VAL A 15 -15.41 0.03 -11.39
C VAL A 15 -16.64 -0.63 -10.75
N GLU A 16 -16.71 -0.69 -9.42
CA GLU A 16 -17.86 -1.26 -8.69
C GLU A 16 -19.01 -0.27 -8.47
N SER A 17 -18.87 0.99 -8.85
CA SER A 17 -19.87 2.04 -8.61
C SER A 17 -20.93 2.11 -9.70
N SER A 18 -22.04 2.80 -9.38
CA SER A 18 -23.07 3.17 -10.36
C SER A 18 -22.59 4.16 -11.43
N LEU A 19 -21.42 4.78 -11.24
CA LEU A 19 -20.81 5.70 -12.20
C LEU A 19 -19.93 4.99 -13.23
N TRP A 20 -19.72 3.68 -13.08
CA TRP A 20 -18.92 2.92 -14.02
C TRP A 20 -19.59 2.87 -15.39
N ASN A 21 -18.81 3.10 -16.44
CA ASN A 21 -19.32 3.15 -17.81
C ASN A 21 -18.79 2.02 -18.71
N GLY A 22 -18.40 0.89 -18.11
CA GLY A 22 -17.92 -0.29 -18.83
C GLY A 22 -16.45 -0.23 -19.27
N ARG A 23 -15.76 0.91 -19.13
CA ARG A 23 -14.34 1.04 -19.49
C ARG A 23 -13.42 0.57 -18.37
N TYR A 24 -12.21 0.16 -18.73
CA TYR A 24 -11.17 -0.14 -17.74
C TYR A 24 -10.70 1.13 -17.01
N ALA A 25 -10.31 0.96 -15.75
CA ALA A 25 -9.49 1.96 -15.06
C ALA A 25 -8.01 1.63 -15.26
N LEU A 26 -7.19 2.66 -15.40
CA LEU A 26 -5.73 2.54 -15.46
C LEU A 26 -5.13 3.22 -14.23
N VAL A 27 -4.37 2.45 -13.46
CA VAL A 27 -3.66 2.94 -12.28
C VAL A 27 -2.17 2.95 -12.59
N VAL A 28 -1.50 4.07 -12.31
CA VAL A 28 -0.06 4.19 -12.48
C VAL A 28 0.56 4.53 -11.13
N ALA A 29 1.50 3.70 -10.68
CA ALA A 29 2.33 3.95 -9.53
C ALA A 29 3.76 4.18 -10.03
N ALA A 30 4.28 5.40 -9.88
CA ALA A 30 5.61 5.76 -10.34
C ALA A 30 6.29 6.65 -9.30
N ASP A 31 7.59 6.45 -9.09
CA ASP A 31 8.36 7.24 -8.13
C ASP A 31 9.85 7.26 -8.52
N ILE A 32 10.55 8.29 -8.02
CA ILE A 32 12.01 8.42 -8.05
C ILE A 32 12.45 8.73 -6.62
N ALA A 33 12.98 7.71 -5.94
CA ALA A 33 13.48 7.81 -4.58
C ALA A 33 14.95 8.25 -4.60
N VAL A 34 15.17 9.54 -4.33
CA VAL A 34 16.50 10.15 -4.24
C VAL A 34 16.77 10.59 -2.80
N TYR A 35 17.99 10.33 -2.31
CA TYR A 35 18.42 10.63 -0.95
C TYR A 35 19.72 11.43 -0.93
N SER A 36 19.87 12.25 0.10
CA SER A 36 21.07 13.07 0.33
C SER A 36 22.29 12.18 0.63
N LYS A 37 23.47 12.77 0.84
CA LYS A 37 24.66 11.98 1.19
C LYS A 37 24.45 11.37 2.58
N GLY A 38 24.64 10.07 2.70
CA GLY A 38 24.45 9.35 3.96
C GLY A 38 24.06 7.89 3.74
N SER A 39 23.72 7.21 4.83
CA SER A 39 23.36 5.78 4.83
C SER A 39 22.08 5.45 4.06
N ALA A 40 21.19 6.43 3.84
CA ALA A 40 19.97 6.25 3.04
C ALA A 40 20.23 6.31 1.52
N ARG A 41 21.38 6.81 1.06
CA ARG A 41 21.66 6.94 -0.38
C ARG A 41 21.58 5.62 -1.16
N PRO A 42 22.13 4.50 -0.65
CA PRO A 42 22.06 3.22 -1.35
C PRO A 42 20.64 2.62 -1.42
N THR A 43 19.67 3.13 -0.66
CA THR A 43 18.27 2.65 -0.66
C THR A 43 17.38 3.42 -1.64
N GLY A 44 17.97 4.20 -2.55
CA GLY A 44 17.25 4.88 -3.62
C GLY A 44 16.83 3.93 -4.74
N GLY A 45 16.06 4.46 -5.69
CA GLY A 45 15.56 3.70 -6.83
C GLY A 45 14.57 4.50 -7.65
N ALA A 46 14.22 4.00 -8.83
CA ALA A 46 13.20 4.60 -9.68
C ALA A 46 12.45 3.49 -10.41
N GLY A 47 11.14 3.69 -10.61
CA GLY A 47 10.32 2.71 -11.30
C GLY A 47 8.91 3.21 -11.55
N ALA A 48 8.22 2.54 -12.48
CA ALA A 48 6.82 2.77 -12.78
C ALA A 48 6.11 1.45 -13.08
N ILE A 49 4.90 1.29 -12.56
CA ILE A 49 4.01 0.14 -12.79
C ILE A 49 2.66 0.68 -13.24
N ALA A 50 2.13 0.11 -14.31
CA ALA A 50 0.78 0.37 -14.81
C ALA A 50 -0.10 -0.86 -14.59
N MET A 51 -1.28 -0.68 -13.99
CA MET A 51 -2.24 -1.73 -13.68
C MET A 51 -3.58 -1.41 -14.34
N ILE A 52 -4.10 -2.35 -15.14
CA ILE A 52 -5.43 -2.27 -15.74
C ILE A 52 -6.41 -2.96 -14.79
N VAL A 53 -7.49 -2.26 -14.44
CA VAL A 53 -8.51 -2.72 -13.49
C VAL A 53 -9.86 -2.83 -14.18
N GLY A 54 -10.52 -3.98 -14.03
CA GLY A 54 -11.82 -4.28 -14.63
C GLY A 54 -12.39 -5.62 -14.16
N PRO A 55 -13.60 -5.99 -14.64
CA PRO A 55 -14.23 -7.26 -14.30
C PRO A 55 -13.50 -8.45 -14.93
N ASN A 56 -13.76 -9.67 -14.41
CA ASN A 56 -13.21 -10.93 -14.90
C ASN A 56 -11.67 -10.96 -14.94
N ALA A 57 -11.04 -10.31 -13.96
CA ALA A 57 -9.59 -10.25 -13.84
C ALA A 57 -9.00 -11.61 -13.39
N PRO A 58 -7.79 -11.97 -13.86
CA PRO A 58 -7.08 -13.16 -13.38
C PRO A 58 -6.57 -13.01 -11.94
N LEU A 59 -6.35 -11.78 -11.48
CA LEU A 59 -6.03 -11.44 -10.10
C LEU A 59 -7.22 -10.69 -9.51
N VAL A 60 -8.02 -11.41 -8.72
CA VAL A 60 -9.22 -10.88 -8.11
C VAL A 60 -8.89 -10.36 -6.71
N ILE A 61 -9.30 -9.14 -6.40
CA ILE A 61 -9.16 -8.59 -5.05
C ILE A 61 -10.31 -9.10 -4.18
N ASP A 62 -9.97 -9.69 -3.05
CA ASP A 62 -10.97 -10.13 -2.07
C ASP A 62 -11.81 -8.95 -1.56
N ARG A 63 -13.12 -9.06 -1.77
CA ARG A 63 -14.09 -8.06 -1.32
C ARG A 63 -14.27 -8.13 0.19
N GLY A 64 -14.25 -6.99 0.87
CA GLY A 64 -14.55 -6.93 2.31
C GLY A 64 -13.50 -7.52 3.25
N VAL A 65 -12.32 -7.91 2.75
CA VAL A 65 -11.22 -8.44 3.57
C VAL A 65 -9.97 -7.59 3.37
N ARG A 66 -9.81 -6.55 4.21
CA ARG A 66 -8.69 -5.59 4.15
C ARG A 66 -8.42 -5.00 5.53
N GLY A 67 -7.17 -4.67 5.83
CA GLY A 67 -6.76 -3.94 7.04
C GLY A 67 -6.10 -2.60 6.68
N PHE A 68 -6.45 -1.55 7.40
CA PHE A 68 -5.92 -0.20 7.21
C PHE A 68 -5.48 0.40 8.54
N TYR A 69 -4.27 0.96 8.55
CA TYR A 69 -3.75 1.69 9.69
C TYR A 69 -3.16 3.02 9.22
N PHE A 70 -3.66 4.11 9.81
CA PHE A 70 -3.17 5.45 9.58
C PHE A 70 -2.83 6.07 10.92
N LYS A 71 -1.68 6.73 10.98
CA LYS A 71 -1.19 7.39 12.18
C LYS A 71 -0.48 8.67 11.78
N HIS A 72 -0.69 9.72 12.56
CA HIS A 72 0.16 10.90 12.47
C HIS A 72 1.56 10.56 12.99
N ALA A 73 2.56 10.66 12.13
CA ALA A 73 3.96 10.39 12.44
C ALA A 73 4.87 11.31 11.61
N TYR A 74 6.06 11.57 12.14
CA TYR A 74 7.15 12.30 11.47
C TYR A 74 8.37 11.39 11.30
N ASP A 75 8.13 10.17 10.82
CA ASP A 75 9.16 9.17 10.58
C ASP A 75 9.90 9.41 9.26
N PHE A 76 9.16 9.72 8.20
CA PHE A 76 9.70 10.06 6.88
C PHE A 76 8.80 11.09 6.20
N TYR A 77 9.34 12.26 5.85
CA TYR A 77 8.56 13.33 5.22
C TYR A 77 9.44 14.29 4.42
N LYS A 78 8.83 15.07 3.52
CA LYS A 78 9.51 16.06 2.66
C LYS A 78 8.99 17.47 2.95
N PRO A 79 9.46 18.11 4.04
CA PRO A 79 8.96 19.44 4.44
C PRO A 79 9.60 20.58 3.64
N ASP A 80 10.82 20.38 3.12
CA ASP A 80 11.54 21.38 2.33
C ASP A 80 11.12 21.28 0.87
N LEU A 81 10.37 22.29 0.41
CA LEU A 81 9.86 22.35 -0.96
C LEU A 81 10.94 22.70 -2.01
N THR A 82 12.14 23.07 -1.57
CA THR A 82 13.27 23.41 -2.45
C THR A 82 14.20 22.23 -2.72
N SER A 83 13.97 21.09 -2.06
CA SER A 83 14.83 19.91 -2.07
C SER A 83 14.03 18.63 -2.37
N GLU A 84 14.62 17.72 -3.14
CA GLU A 84 14.03 16.39 -3.39
C GLU A 84 14.21 15.42 -2.20
N TYR A 85 15.13 15.74 -1.29
CA TYR A 85 15.57 14.86 -0.22
C TYR A 85 14.62 14.89 0.98
N PRO A 86 14.29 13.71 1.54
CA PRO A 86 13.44 13.63 2.73
C PRO A 86 14.21 13.94 4.02
N VAL A 87 13.46 14.36 5.04
CA VAL A 87 13.85 14.26 6.44
C VAL A 87 13.44 12.86 6.93
N VAL A 88 14.39 12.13 7.52
CA VAL A 88 14.20 10.72 7.91
C VAL A 88 14.67 10.50 9.34
N ASP A 89 13.77 10.01 10.19
CA ASP A 89 14.11 9.31 11.44
C ASP A 89 14.04 7.81 11.17
N GLY A 90 15.20 7.20 10.90
CA GLY A 90 15.28 5.79 10.51
C GLY A 90 14.79 4.83 11.59
N LYS A 91 15.05 5.13 12.87
CA LYS A 91 14.58 4.29 13.98
C LYS A 91 13.07 4.36 14.11
N LEU A 92 12.51 5.56 14.07
CA LEU A 92 11.07 5.76 14.12
C LEU A 92 10.37 5.16 12.89
N SER A 93 10.98 5.25 11.70
CA SER A 93 10.44 4.66 10.46
C SER A 93 10.25 3.15 10.57
N VAL A 94 11.26 2.43 11.08
CA VAL A 94 11.15 0.98 11.31
C VAL A 94 10.06 0.66 12.34
N GLN A 95 9.97 1.43 13.42
CA GLN A 95 8.94 1.24 14.45
C GLN A 95 7.52 1.50 13.91
N CYS A 96 7.33 2.58 13.15
CA CYS A 96 6.06 2.89 12.51
C CYS A 96 5.66 1.81 11.51
N TYR A 97 6.58 1.33 10.68
CA TYR A 97 6.32 0.27 9.70
C TYR A 97 5.87 -1.03 10.37
N LEU A 98 6.61 -1.53 11.37
CA LEU A 98 6.26 -2.76 12.07
C LEU A 98 4.93 -2.62 12.85
N SER A 99 4.71 -1.48 13.51
CA SER A 99 3.44 -1.21 14.18
C SER A 99 2.27 -1.16 13.19
N ALA A 100 2.46 -0.61 11.99
CA ALA A 100 1.44 -0.58 10.96
C ALA A 100 1.16 -1.99 10.42
N LEU A 101 2.20 -2.79 10.19
CA LEU A 101 2.08 -4.18 9.77
C LEU A 101 1.24 -4.99 10.77
N ASP A 102 1.57 -4.93 12.06
CA ASP A 102 0.84 -5.63 13.11
C ASP A 102 -0.65 -5.23 13.13
N LYS A 103 -0.94 -3.93 13.06
CA LYS A 103 -2.32 -3.41 13.11
C LYS A 103 -3.11 -3.77 11.86
N CYS A 104 -2.51 -3.66 10.67
CA CYS A 104 -3.13 -4.06 9.42
C CYS A 104 -3.43 -5.56 9.41
N TYR A 105 -2.49 -6.40 9.86
CA TYR A 105 -2.67 -7.84 9.91
C TYR A 105 -3.76 -8.26 10.91
N GLN A 106 -3.75 -7.68 12.13
CA GLN A 106 -4.81 -7.90 13.13
C GLN A 106 -6.20 -7.56 12.58
N GLN A 107 -6.33 -6.42 11.89
CA GLN A 107 -7.59 -6.06 11.25
C GLN A 107 -7.97 -7.02 10.11
N TYR A 108 -7.01 -7.44 9.28
CA TYR A 108 -7.26 -8.39 8.21
C TYR A 108 -7.81 -9.72 8.76
N ILE A 109 -7.18 -10.30 9.78
CA ILE A 109 -7.65 -11.52 10.46
C ILE A 109 -9.08 -11.32 10.96
N GLN A 110 -9.35 -10.18 11.60
CA GLN A 110 -10.70 -9.89 12.11
C GLN A 110 -11.74 -9.83 10.99
N GLN A 111 -11.42 -9.22 9.84
CA GLN A 111 -12.32 -9.17 8.69
C GLN A 111 -12.56 -10.56 8.08
N VAL A 112 -11.53 -11.40 7.97
CA VAL A 112 -11.69 -12.80 7.54
C VAL A 112 -12.62 -13.54 8.50
N LYS A 113 -12.38 -13.42 9.80
CA LYS A 113 -13.20 -14.06 10.84
C LYS A 113 -14.66 -13.62 10.74
N THR A 114 -14.92 -12.32 10.59
CA THR A 114 -16.27 -11.78 10.45
C THR A 114 -16.95 -12.26 9.15
N LYS A 115 -16.21 -12.37 8.05
CA LYS A 115 -16.79 -12.72 6.74
C LYS A 115 -16.99 -14.23 6.54
N SER A 116 -16.07 -15.07 7.01
CA SER A 116 -16.08 -16.51 6.74
C SER A 116 -16.10 -17.39 8.00
N GLY A 117 -16.04 -16.82 9.21
CA GLY A 117 -15.99 -17.59 10.46
C GLY A 117 -14.69 -18.36 10.67
N LYS A 118 -13.65 -18.10 9.87
CA LYS A 118 -12.36 -18.80 9.93
C LYS A 118 -11.37 -18.00 10.76
N ASP A 119 -10.69 -18.68 11.67
CA ASP A 119 -9.45 -18.19 12.23
C ASP A 119 -8.32 -18.53 11.25
N ILE A 120 -7.43 -17.56 11.00
CA ILE A 120 -6.34 -17.69 10.03
C ILE A 120 -5.00 -17.33 10.65
N ASP A 121 -3.94 -17.88 10.07
CA ASP A 121 -2.55 -17.59 10.39
C ASP A 121 -1.73 -17.38 9.09
N LEU A 122 -0.40 -17.42 9.18
CA LEU A 122 0.45 -17.24 8.00
C LEU A 122 0.32 -18.39 6.97
N ASN A 123 -0.11 -19.58 7.38
CA ASN A 123 -0.31 -20.72 6.46
C ASN A 123 -1.57 -20.58 5.61
N TYR A 124 -2.41 -19.58 5.90
CA TYR A 124 -3.55 -19.24 5.07
C TYR A 124 -3.15 -18.67 3.70
N PHE A 125 -1.94 -18.12 3.57
CA PHE A 125 -1.47 -17.45 2.36
C PHE A 125 -0.48 -18.32 1.59
N ASP A 126 -0.70 -18.49 0.28
CA ASP A 126 0.29 -19.10 -0.62
C ASP A 126 1.51 -18.19 -0.85
N GLY A 127 1.33 -16.88 -0.69
CA GLY A 127 2.39 -15.88 -0.82
C GLY A 127 2.03 -14.58 -0.13
N ILE A 128 3.06 -13.88 0.38
CA ILE A 128 2.91 -12.62 1.10
C ILE A 128 3.84 -11.58 0.45
N LEU A 129 3.25 -10.52 -0.07
CA LEU A 129 3.96 -9.42 -0.73
C LEU A 129 4.02 -8.21 0.19
N PHE A 130 5.16 -7.50 0.15
CA PHE A 130 5.42 -6.33 0.99
C PHE A 130 5.87 -5.15 0.13
N HIS A 131 5.78 -3.95 0.70
CA HIS A 131 6.59 -2.84 0.21
C HIS A 131 8.06 -3.14 0.54
N THR A 132 8.91 -3.09 -0.49
CA THR A 132 10.35 -3.26 -0.43
C THR A 132 11.08 -1.96 -0.68
#